data_AF-A0A495R9R6-F1
#
_entry.id   AF-A0A495R9R6-F1
#
_cell.length_a   1.000
_cell.length_b   1.000
_cell.length_c   1.000
_cell.angle_alpha   90.00
_cell.angle_beta   90.00
_cell.angle_gamma   90.00
#
_symmetry.space_group_name_H-M   'P 1'
#
loop_
_entity.id
_entity.type
_entity.pdbx_description
1 polymer ?
#
loop_
_entity_poly.entity_id
_entity_poly.type
_entity_poly.pdbx_seq_one_letter_code
_entity_poly.pdbx_strand_id
1 'polypeptide(L)'
;MDGTADRIGERGYEQLRRAAGTHRSDLVLRLGAEAGLRPAEMTAVRLTDITEFEGHRLLAVREDGEVVRETYLPDSVEHDMRKYANTAGTDDDEPLFSVSPRRLQMLVSEVADRAADTAPHLHGVSTRDLRWRFAASLLDDGVPPDVVCALGGWDRLDRLDPLLDEPDRETIITAVDGSGRRAAASGSQRPVNWITAVSEALAAAATGEAIATTVCDHLTETAGFEFAWLAERTGDGLTPRATTEISEAAVEQQIDAHIESASTPLDVGEVRVVDDSVGSVALVPLVRENAVSGVVGVGTGEGLTDAEHAVLSALGVQIGHAQVAAERKRLLLADTVTELEFHCADERTFTAGVSEALHCTVELSGVVPVAGQSLLYYLMVEDASADAILSYADDDDGVTDARLLEEHSDGVLLEVVVTDTPALQLVESGGRIRAVTATDGVATIAVELPSEAEIRPTVNAITNAYRETSLAAKRETERPAETDTGFRDRLTDTLSDRQETVLQAAYHSGYFEWPRGSTAEELADSLDVSSPTLHNHLRKAQQKVLTAFFDDRPAEPRQPADN
;
A
#
# COMPACT_ATOMS: atom_id res chain seq x y z
N MET A 1 32.17 -2.83 3.29
CA MET A 1 32.81 -1.73 2.54
C MET A 1 31.68 -0.77 2.23
N ASP A 2 31.57 0.28 3.06
CA ASP A 2 30.66 1.39 2.81
C ASP A 2 30.98 1.99 1.45
N GLY A 3 30.13 1.70 0.47
CA GLY A 3 30.10 2.44 -0.78
C GLY A 3 29.06 3.52 -0.62
N THR A 4 29.48 4.77 -0.43
CA THR A 4 28.60 5.93 -0.63
C THR A 4 27.92 5.78 -1.99
N ALA A 5 26.60 6.00 -2.06
CA ALA A 5 25.86 5.77 -3.30
C ALA A 5 26.35 6.67 -4.45
N ASP A 6 26.85 7.87 -4.13
CA ASP A 6 27.78 8.60 -4.99
C ASP A 6 29.22 8.20 -4.69
N ARG A 7 29.69 7.19 -5.42
CA ARG A 7 31.10 6.76 -5.37
C ARG A 7 32.03 7.61 -6.25
N ILE A 8 31.47 8.48 -7.09
CA ILE A 8 32.22 9.33 -8.01
C ILE A 8 32.67 10.59 -7.27
N GLY A 9 31.72 11.26 -6.60
CA GLY A 9 31.94 12.55 -5.95
C GLY A 9 32.37 13.66 -6.92
N GLU A 10 32.47 14.90 -6.43
CA GLU A 10 32.86 16.04 -7.26
C GLU A 10 34.25 15.85 -7.88
N ARG A 11 35.23 15.45 -7.06
CA ARG A 11 36.62 15.27 -7.50
C ARG A 11 36.79 14.13 -8.50
N GLY A 12 36.09 13.00 -8.30
CA GLY A 12 36.13 11.88 -9.25
C GLY A 12 35.41 12.22 -10.55
N TYR A 13 34.37 13.04 -10.50
CA TYR A 13 33.67 13.52 -11.69
C TYR A 13 34.58 14.39 -12.57
N GLU A 14 35.32 15.33 -11.98
CA GLU A 14 36.33 16.09 -12.73
C GLU A 14 37.42 15.20 -13.36
N GLN A 15 37.82 14.13 -12.67
CA GLN A 15 38.80 13.17 -13.18
C GLN A 15 38.24 12.38 -14.38
N LEU A 16 36.96 11.96 -14.34
CA LEU A 16 36.28 11.36 -15.48
C LEU A 16 36.23 12.31 -16.68
N ARG A 17 35.86 13.57 -16.46
CA ARG A 17 35.81 14.58 -17.54
C ARG A 17 37.18 14.82 -18.16
N ARG A 18 38.25 14.91 -17.36
CA ARG A 18 39.63 15.02 -17.86
C ARG A 18 40.04 13.79 -18.68
N ALA A 19 39.55 12.60 -18.34
CA ALA A 19 39.82 11.35 -19.05
C ALA A 19 38.97 11.15 -20.32
N ALA A 20 37.95 11.99 -20.56
CA ALA A 20 36.96 11.78 -21.61
C ALA A 20 37.56 11.73 -23.04
N GLY A 21 38.71 12.37 -23.28
CA GLY A 21 39.52 12.22 -24.50
C GLY A 21 38.89 12.74 -25.81
N THR A 22 37.57 12.90 -25.87
CA THR A 22 36.82 13.46 -27.00
C THR A 22 35.66 14.33 -26.51
N HIS A 23 35.25 15.32 -27.30
CA HIS A 23 34.08 16.17 -27.01
C HIS A 23 32.80 15.34 -26.86
N ARG A 24 32.65 14.29 -27.66
CA ARG A 24 31.50 13.36 -27.57
C ARG A 24 31.46 12.68 -26.22
N SER A 25 32.59 12.15 -25.78
CA SER A 25 32.69 11.42 -24.53
C SER A 25 32.43 12.33 -23.34
N ASP A 26 32.98 13.55 -23.34
CA ASP A 26 32.75 14.52 -22.28
C ASP A 26 31.26 14.87 -22.21
N LEU A 27 30.64 15.19 -23.35
CA LEU A 27 29.21 15.51 -23.41
C LEU A 27 28.31 14.38 -22.88
N VAL A 28 28.63 13.11 -23.16
CA VAL A 28 27.88 11.96 -22.60
C VAL A 28 28.01 11.90 -21.08
N LEU A 29 29.19 12.18 -20.52
CA LEU A 29 29.35 12.25 -19.05
C LEU A 29 28.52 13.38 -18.45
N ARG A 30 28.50 14.55 -19.11
CA ARG A 30 27.75 15.73 -18.68
C ARG A 30 26.24 15.51 -18.74
N LEU A 31 25.72 14.93 -19.81
CA LEU A 31 24.30 14.61 -19.91
C LEU A 31 23.86 13.61 -18.83
N GLY A 32 24.75 12.71 -18.39
CA GLY A 32 24.44 11.75 -17.33
C GLY A 32 24.53 12.36 -15.92
N ALA A 33 25.57 13.15 -15.65
CA ALA A 33 25.89 13.64 -14.31
C ALA A 33 25.44 15.09 -14.01
N GLU A 34 25.13 15.88 -15.03
CA GLU A 34 24.66 17.27 -14.88
C GLU A 34 23.19 17.44 -15.30
N ALA A 35 22.63 16.51 -16.10
CA ALA A 35 21.21 16.53 -16.53
C ALA A 35 20.43 15.24 -16.17
N GLY A 36 21.08 14.25 -15.55
CA GLY A 36 20.44 13.05 -15.01
C GLY A 36 19.93 12.05 -16.05
N LEU A 37 20.37 12.16 -17.31
CA LEU A 37 19.80 11.36 -18.41
C LEU A 37 20.25 9.89 -18.38
N ARG A 38 19.33 9.00 -18.80
CA ARG A 38 19.58 7.59 -19.09
C ARG A 38 20.17 7.44 -20.50
N PRO A 39 20.89 6.35 -20.81
CA PRO A 39 21.44 6.13 -22.15
C PRO A 39 20.41 6.14 -23.28
N ALA A 40 19.18 5.66 -23.04
CA ALA A 40 18.09 5.72 -24.02
C ALA A 40 17.61 7.17 -24.24
N GLU A 41 17.42 7.90 -23.15
CA GLU A 41 17.06 9.33 -23.17
C GLU A 41 18.14 10.16 -23.91
N MET A 42 19.42 9.95 -23.61
CA MET A 42 20.54 10.62 -24.28
C MET A 42 20.51 10.45 -25.79
N THR A 43 20.18 9.25 -26.29
CA THR A 43 20.08 9.00 -27.74
C THR A 43 18.85 9.63 -28.39
N ALA A 44 17.87 10.05 -27.61
CA ALA A 44 16.65 10.69 -28.10
C ALA A 44 16.69 12.22 -28.03
N VAL A 45 17.69 12.81 -27.36
CA VAL A 45 17.84 14.26 -27.18
C VAL A 45 17.96 15.00 -28.53
N ARG A 46 17.18 16.07 -28.70
CA ARG A 46 17.23 17.01 -29.83
C ARG A 46 17.48 18.42 -29.33
N LEU A 47 17.99 19.31 -30.18
CA LEU A 47 18.18 20.72 -29.80
C LEU A 47 16.85 21.49 -29.75
N THR A 48 15.84 21.04 -30.51
CA THR A 48 14.48 21.59 -30.47
C THR A 48 13.73 21.28 -29.19
N ASP A 49 14.17 20.29 -28.41
CA ASP A 49 13.57 19.90 -27.13
C ASP A 49 14.05 20.79 -25.96
N ILE A 50 14.86 21.82 -26.23
CA ILE A 50 15.35 22.76 -25.23
C ILE A 50 14.44 23.99 -25.18
N THR A 51 13.90 24.27 -24.01
CA THR A 51 13.03 25.42 -23.73
C THR A 51 13.69 26.37 -22.73
N GLU A 52 13.27 27.64 -22.76
CA GLU A 52 13.71 28.66 -21.80
C GLU A 52 12.53 29.05 -20.90
N PHE A 53 12.74 29.01 -19.59
CA PHE A 53 11.77 29.39 -18.58
C PHE A 53 12.47 30.24 -17.51
N GLU A 54 12.02 31.49 -17.33
CA GLU A 54 12.58 32.43 -16.34
C GLU A 54 14.12 32.60 -16.37
N GLY A 55 14.72 32.55 -17.57
CA GLY A 55 16.17 32.66 -17.75
C GLY A 55 16.94 31.39 -17.43
N HIS A 56 16.24 30.28 -17.19
CA HIS A 56 16.80 28.94 -17.04
C HIS A 56 16.43 28.08 -18.26
N ARG A 57 17.26 27.08 -18.57
CA ARG A 57 17.00 26.14 -19.66
C ARG A 57 16.47 24.82 -19.12
N LEU A 58 15.42 24.33 -19.75
CA LEU A 58 14.86 23.02 -19.51
C LEU A 58 15.04 22.16 -20.77
N LEU A 59 15.16 20.85 -20.56
CA LEU A 59 15.23 19.86 -21.63
C LEU A 59 14.05 18.90 -21.49
N ALA A 60 13.21 18.85 -22.52
CA ALA A 60 12.19 17.83 -22.65
C ALA A 60 12.84 16.47 -22.93
N VAL A 61 12.64 15.52 -22.02
CA VAL A 61 13.20 14.18 -22.09
C VAL A 61 12.19 13.24 -22.71
N ARG A 62 12.62 12.52 -23.75
CA ARG A 62 11.76 11.61 -24.51
C ARG A 62 12.05 10.15 -24.23
N GLU A 63 10.98 9.35 -24.18
CA GLU A 63 11.00 7.89 -24.21
C GLU A 63 9.98 7.44 -25.26
N ASP A 64 10.40 6.56 -26.17
CA ASP A 64 9.58 6.07 -27.29
C ASP A 64 8.88 7.16 -28.15
N GLY A 65 9.46 8.37 -28.19
CA GLY A 65 8.98 9.51 -28.98
C GLY A 65 8.09 10.49 -28.23
N GLU A 66 7.62 10.14 -27.03
CA GLU A 66 6.80 11.00 -26.17
C GLU A 66 7.65 11.71 -25.14
N VAL A 67 7.27 12.94 -24.76
CA VAL A 67 7.93 13.67 -23.67
C VAL A 67 7.42 13.09 -22.35
N VAL A 68 8.31 12.48 -21.58
CA VAL A 68 7.97 11.80 -20.31
C VAL A 68 8.27 12.65 -19.09
N ARG A 69 9.20 13.61 -19.21
CA ARG A 69 9.58 14.55 -18.14
C ARG A 69 10.38 15.71 -18.71
N GLU A 70 10.51 16.78 -17.95
CA GLU A 70 11.50 17.84 -18.20
C GLU A 70 12.61 17.77 -17.15
N THR A 71 13.84 18.10 -17.55
CA THR A 71 14.98 18.22 -16.63
C THR A 71 15.65 19.57 -16.78
N TYR A 72 16.31 20.03 -15.72
CA TYR A 72 17.14 21.22 -15.76
C TYR A 72 18.37 20.96 -16.63
N LEU A 73 18.66 21.90 -17.54
CA LEU A 73 19.83 21.84 -18.41
C LEU A 73 20.75 23.03 -18.13
N PRO A 74 21.94 22.82 -17.55
CA PRO A 74 22.88 23.91 -17.34
C PRO A 74 23.28 24.57 -18.67
N ASP A 75 23.42 25.90 -18.69
CA ASP A 75 23.80 26.66 -19.89
C ASP A 75 25.10 26.14 -20.53
N SER A 76 26.04 25.72 -19.70
CA SER A 76 27.31 25.18 -20.16
C SER A 76 27.16 23.82 -20.85
N VAL A 77 26.18 22.99 -20.45
CA VAL A 77 25.88 21.71 -21.12
C VAL A 77 25.18 21.97 -22.44
N GLU A 78 24.20 22.88 -22.45
CA GLU A 78 23.49 23.28 -23.67
C GLU A 78 24.47 23.83 -24.73
N HIS A 79 25.40 24.67 -24.30
CA HIS A 79 26.44 25.21 -25.16
C HIS A 79 27.26 24.09 -25.82
N ASP A 80 27.65 23.07 -25.05
CA ASP A 80 28.39 21.92 -25.55
C ASP A 80 27.56 21.02 -26.46
N MET A 81 26.25 20.89 -26.21
CA MET A 81 25.31 20.21 -27.11
C MET A 81 25.27 20.89 -28.48
N ARG A 82 25.08 22.22 -28.53
CA ARG A 82 25.09 22.99 -29.79
C ARG A 82 26.42 22.90 -30.50
N LYS A 83 27.53 23.01 -29.74
CA LYS A 83 28.88 22.88 -30.30
C LYS A 83 29.10 21.51 -30.93
N TYR A 84 28.62 20.45 -30.28
CA TYR A 84 28.69 19.09 -30.79
C TYR A 84 27.83 18.91 -32.06
N ALA A 85 26.56 19.33 -32.04
CA ALA A 85 25.66 19.26 -33.20
C ALA A 85 26.24 19.98 -34.43
N ASN A 86 26.75 21.20 -34.24
CA ASN A 86 27.40 21.97 -35.30
C ASN A 86 28.64 21.26 -35.88
N THR A 87 29.41 20.58 -35.04
CA THR A 87 30.60 19.83 -35.48
C THR A 87 30.23 18.54 -36.21
N ALA A 88 29.15 17.89 -35.77
CA ALA A 88 28.62 16.67 -36.36
C ALA A 88 27.78 16.91 -37.63
N GLY A 89 27.35 18.15 -37.87
CA GLY A 89 26.43 18.50 -38.96
C GLY A 89 25.02 17.96 -38.75
N THR A 90 24.56 17.92 -37.50
CA THR A 90 23.23 17.43 -37.09
C THR A 90 22.25 18.59 -37.06
N ASP A 91 21.10 18.44 -37.70
CA ASP A 91 20.02 19.43 -37.67
C ASP A 91 19.35 19.47 -36.28
N ASP A 92 18.76 20.61 -35.92
CA ASP A 92 18.25 20.86 -34.56
C ASP A 92 17.13 19.89 -34.14
N ASP A 93 16.37 19.36 -35.10
CA ASP A 93 15.26 18.41 -34.90
C ASP A 93 15.69 16.93 -34.97
N GLU A 94 16.95 16.66 -35.31
CA GLU A 94 17.50 15.31 -35.34
C GLU A 94 18.12 14.91 -33.99
N PRO A 95 18.12 13.61 -33.65
CA PRO A 95 18.77 13.14 -32.43
C PRO A 95 20.27 13.45 -32.41
N LEU A 96 20.74 14.02 -31.30
CA LEU A 96 22.11 14.49 -31.13
C LEU A 96 23.15 13.37 -31.30
N PHE A 97 22.80 12.12 -30.96
CA PHE A 97 23.67 10.97 -31.14
C PHE A 97 23.05 9.91 -32.06
N SER A 98 23.70 9.64 -33.20
CA SER A 98 23.36 8.55 -34.12
C SER A 98 23.96 7.19 -33.72
N VAL A 99 23.87 6.81 -32.44
CA VAL A 99 24.35 5.50 -31.95
C VAL A 99 23.35 4.87 -30.99
N SER A 100 23.54 3.58 -30.70
CA SER A 100 22.72 2.87 -29.72
C SER A 100 23.03 3.29 -28.27
N PRO A 101 22.06 3.13 -27.35
CA PRO A 101 22.27 3.33 -25.91
C PRO A 101 23.43 2.51 -25.36
N ARG A 102 23.58 1.27 -25.85
CA ARG A 102 24.70 0.38 -25.49
C ARG A 102 26.06 0.98 -25.85
N ARG A 103 26.17 1.70 -26.98
CA ARG A 103 27.43 2.35 -27.36
C ARG A 103 27.78 3.50 -26.43
N LEU A 104 26.80 4.26 -25.95
CA LEU A 104 27.02 5.31 -24.94
C LEU A 104 27.47 4.70 -23.60
N GLN A 105 26.87 3.58 -23.19
CA GLN A 105 27.32 2.86 -21.99
C GLN A 105 28.77 2.39 -22.10
N MET A 106 29.14 1.77 -23.23
CA MET A 106 30.52 1.35 -23.48
C MET A 106 31.49 2.53 -23.44
N LEU A 107 31.10 3.67 -24.00
CA LEU A 107 31.91 4.88 -23.98
C LEU A 107 32.19 5.35 -22.55
N VAL A 108 31.18 5.32 -21.66
CA VAL A 108 31.38 5.70 -20.25
C VAL A 108 32.32 4.72 -19.55
N SER A 109 32.17 3.41 -19.79
CA SER A 109 33.10 2.41 -19.26
C SER A 109 34.54 2.61 -19.78
N GLU A 110 34.72 2.88 -21.08
CA GLU A 110 36.05 3.15 -21.67
C GLU A 110 36.71 4.39 -21.05
N VAL A 111 35.93 5.42 -20.69
CA VAL A 111 36.45 6.60 -19.99
C VAL A 111 36.77 6.29 -18.53
N ALA A 112 35.92 5.54 -17.84
CA ALA A 112 36.13 5.11 -16.46
C ALA A 112 37.41 4.28 -16.31
N ASP A 113 37.65 3.32 -17.22
CA ASP A 113 38.85 2.49 -17.23
C ASP A 113 40.11 3.34 -17.44
N ARG A 114 40.05 4.35 -18.32
CA ARG A 114 41.16 5.30 -18.51
C ARG A 114 41.38 6.19 -17.28
N ALA A 115 40.32 6.64 -16.64
CA ALA A 115 40.42 7.44 -15.41
C ALA A 115 41.03 6.62 -14.27
N ALA A 116 40.74 5.30 -14.22
CA ALA A 116 41.22 4.38 -13.20
C ALA A 116 42.75 4.26 -13.15
N ASP A 117 43.46 4.54 -14.25
CA ASP A 117 44.93 4.61 -14.30
C ASP A 117 45.51 5.60 -13.28
N THR A 118 44.77 6.68 -12.98
CA THR A 118 45.18 7.74 -12.03
C THR A 118 44.31 7.80 -10.78
N ALA A 119 43.12 7.20 -10.84
CA ALA A 119 42.12 7.23 -9.79
C ALA A 119 41.40 5.87 -9.71
N PRO A 120 42.01 4.86 -9.06
CA PRO A 120 41.55 3.47 -9.11
C PRO A 120 40.08 3.24 -8.67
N HIS A 121 39.55 4.09 -7.78
CA HIS A 121 38.15 4.03 -7.33
C HIS A 121 37.13 4.27 -8.45
N LEU A 122 37.53 4.88 -9.57
CA LEU A 122 36.67 5.10 -10.73
C LEU A 122 36.54 3.87 -11.63
N HIS A 123 37.28 2.79 -11.35
CA HIS A 123 37.20 1.56 -12.14
C HIS A 123 35.78 1.00 -12.16
N GLY A 124 35.26 0.68 -13.35
CA GLY A 124 33.91 0.15 -13.52
C GLY A 124 32.78 1.15 -13.25
N VAL A 125 33.06 2.45 -13.23
CA VAL A 125 31.99 3.48 -13.23
C VAL A 125 31.13 3.30 -14.48
N SER A 126 29.82 3.38 -14.30
CA SER A 126 28.80 3.20 -15.31
C SER A 126 27.93 4.45 -15.48
N THR A 127 27.03 4.43 -16.47
CA THR A 127 26.02 5.50 -16.62
C THR A 127 25.05 5.60 -15.45
N ARG A 128 24.89 4.51 -14.67
CA ARG A 128 24.07 4.55 -13.46
C ARG A 128 24.74 5.39 -12.38
N ASP A 129 26.06 5.27 -12.23
CA ASP A 129 26.83 6.03 -11.24
C ASP A 129 26.85 7.53 -11.58
N LEU A 130 26.86 7.90 -12.86
CA LEU A 130 26.69 9.30 -13.28
C LEU A 130 25.35 9.86 -12.83
N ARG A 131 24.26 9.08 -12.93
CA ARG A 131 22.94 9.52 -12.45
C ARG A 131 22.90 9.65 -10.92
N TRP A 132 23.63 8.82 -10.19
CA TRP A 132 23.80 9.00 -8.75
C TRP A 132 24.57 10.27 -8.43
N ARG A 133 25.62 10.61 -9.20
CA ARG A 133 26.34 11.88 -9.06
C ARG A 133 25.44 13.09 -9.33
N PHE A 134 24.56 13.00 -10.33
CA PHE A 134 23.56 14.04 -10.59
C PHE A 134 22.65 14.27 -9.38
N ALA A 135 22.05 13.21 -8.84
CA ALA A 135 21.19 13.32 -7.65
C ALA A 135 21.95 13.88 -6.45
N ALA A 136 23.15 13.35 -6.17
CA ALA A 136 23.99 13.79 -5.07
C ALA A 136 24.31 15.29 -5.17
N SER A 137 24.69 15.78 -6.36
CA SER A 137 25.01 17.20 -6.54
C SER A 137 23.82 18.12 -6.24
N LEU A 138 22.62 17.75 -6.67
CA LEU A 138 21.43 18.56 -6.41
C LEU A 138 21.04 18.54 -4.93
N LEU A 139 21.17 17.38 -4.28
CA LEU A 139 20.94 17.27 -2.83
C LEU A 139 21.97 18.08 -2.03
N ASP A 140 23.24 18.05 -2.43
CA ASP A 140 24.32 18.87 -1.85
C ASP A 140 24.03 20.38 -1.99
N ASP A 141 23.45 20.79 -3.13
CA ASP A 141 23.01 22.17 -3.40
C ASP A 141 21.72 22.54 -2.63
N GLY A 142 21.14 21.58 -1.90
CA GLY A 142 19.95 21.74 -1.09
C GLY A 142 18.65 21.77 -1.90
N VAL A 143 18.64 21.15 -3.07
CA VAL A 143 17.42 20.91 -3.85
C VAL A 143 16.59 19.83 -3.13
N PRO A 144 15.28 20.06 -2.91
CA PRO A 144 14.43 19.08 -2.24
C PRO A 144 14.42 17.70 -2.95
N PRO A 145 14.43 16.57 -2.21
CA PRO A 145 14.49 15.23 -2.80
C PRO A 145 13.38 14.91 -3.80
N ASP A 146 12.17 15.44 -3.61
CA ASP A 146 11.03 15.31 -4.53
C ASP A 146 11.29 16.01 -5.87
N VAL A 147 11.91 17.19 -5.83
CA VAL A 147 12.36 17.91 -7.03
C VAL A 147 13.47 17.13 -7.74
N VAL A 148 14.42 16.54 -7.00
CA VAL A 148 15.47 15.67 -7.58
C VAL A 148 14.86 14.44 -8.25
N CYS A 149 13.84 13.82 -7.64
CA CYS A 149 13.09 12.71 -8.23
C CYS A 149 12.44 13.11 -9.57
N ALA A 150 11.76 14.25 -9.61
CA ALA A 150 11.14 14.76 -10.83
C ALA A 150 12.19 15.03 -11.93
N LEU A 151 13.27 15.74 -11.60
CA LEU A 151 14.33 16.10 -12.55
C LEU A 151 15.13 14.91 -13.06
N GLY A 152 15.24 13.81 -12.30
CA GLY A 152 15.95 12.61 -12.75
C GLY A 152 15.06 11.49 -13.24
N GLY A 153 13.73 11.63 -13.16
CA GLY A 153 12.79 10.57 -13.53
C GLY A 153 12.89 9.34 -12.63
N TRP A 154 12.93 9.57 -11.31
CA TRP A 154 12.72 8.53 -10.30
C TRP A 154 11.26 8.52 -9.88
N ASP A 155 10.65 7.34 -9.89
CA ASP A 155 9.24 7.09 -9.58
C ASP A 155 8.93 7.17 -8.08
N ARG A 156 9.95 7.07 -7.23
CA ARG A 156 9.82 7.01 -5.77
C ARG A 156 11.00 7.69 -5.05
N LEU A 157 10.69 8.34 -3.93
CA LEU A 157 11.66 9.01 -3.05
C LEU A 157 12.64 8.05 -2.37
N ASP A 158 12.20 6.84 -2.02
CA ASP A 158 13.03 5.79 -1.41
C ASP A 158 14.23 5.37 -2.25
N ARG A 159 14.21 5.69 -3.56
CA ARG A 159 15.37 5.50 -4.44
C ARG A 159 16.53 6.41 -4.07
N LEU A 160 16.28 7.57 -3.47
CA LEU A 160 17.32 8.52 -3.07
C LEU A 160 17.86 8.27 -1.66
N ASP A 161 17.23 7.38 -0.88
CA ASP A 161 17.64 7.03 0.49
C ASP A 161 19.15 6.78 0.65
N PRO A 162 19.86 6.08 -0.28
CA PRO A 162 21.30 5.88 -0.16
C PRO A 162 22.18 7.15 -0.28
N LEU A 163 21.60 8.28 -0.70
CA LEU A 163 22.24 9.59 -0.81
C LEU A 163 21.80 10.56 0.30
N LEU A 164 20.81 10.18 1.11
CA LEU A 164 20.33 11.00 2.21
C LEU A 164 21.08 10.58 3.48
N ASP A 165 21.80 11.52 4.07
CA ASP A 165 22.39 11.29 5.39
C ASP A 165 21.28 11.21 6.45
N GLU A 166 21.45 10.34 7.45
CA GLU A 166 20.59 10.37 8.64
C GLU A 166 20.69 11.76 9.28
N PRO A 167 19.58 12.51 9.41
CA PRO A 167 19.63 13.88 9.87
C PRO A 167 20.08 13.92 11.32
N ASP A 168 21.13 14.68 11.61
CA ASP A 168 21.58 14.88 12.98
C ASP A 168 20.58 15.75 13.77
N ARG A 169 20.70 15.75 15.11
CA ARG A 169 19.77 16.47 15.99
C ARG A 169 19.73 17.97 15.68
N GLU A 170 20.82 18.56 15.24
CA GLU A 170 20.92 19.98 14.91
C GLU A 170 20.17 20.30 13.60
N THR A 171 20.28 19.42 12.62
CA THR A 171 19.55 19.46 11.34
C THR A 171 18.05 19.28 11.55
N ILE A 172 17.65 18.34 12.41
CA ILE A 172 16.24 18.12 12.78
C ILE A 172 15.66 19.38 13.43
N ILE A 173 16.36 19.97 14.41
CA ILE A 173 15.90 21.18 15.10
C ILE A 173 15.84 22.37 14.13
N THR A 174 16.85 22.54 13.28
CA THR A 174 16.91 23.64 12.29
C THR A 174 15.83 23.52 11.22
N ALA A 175 15.51 22.29 10.79
CA ALA A 175 14.42 22.02 9.84
C ALA A 175 13.04 22.33 10.45
N VAL A 176 12.84 22.04 11.74
CA VAL A 176 11.61 22.32 12.48
C VAL A 176 11.46 23.82 12.82
N ASP A 177 12.56 24.53 13.09
CA ASP A 177 12.56 25.95 13.46
C ASP A 177 12.48 26.93 12.26
N GLY A 178 12.58 26.44 11.03
CA GLY A 178 12.09 27.15 9.84
C GLY A 178 12.72 28.52 9.51
N SER A 179 13.98 28.78 9.84
CA SER A 179 14.65 30.08 9.53
C SER A 179 15.67 29.99 8.39
N GLY A 180 15.44 29.12 7.41
CA GLY A 180 16.47 28.71 6.45
C GLY A 180 16.23 28.97 4.97
N ARG A 181 15.04 29.33 4.47
CA ARG A 181 14.87 29.75 3.06
C ARG A 181 13.48 30.35 2.77
N ARG A 182 13.27 31.62 3.12
CA ARG A 182 12.28 32.52 2.49
C ARG A 182 12.57 33.96 2.92
N ALA A 183 13.71 34.47 2.46
CA ALA A 183 13.95 35.91 2.45
C ALA A 183 13.46 36.49 1.13
N ALA A 184 12.15 36.72 1.01
CA ALA A 184 11.57 37.85 0.29
C ALA A 184 10.03 37.82 0.42
N ALA A 185 9.44 39.00 0.53
CA ALA A 185 8.02 39.32 0.56
C ALA A 185 7.29 39.19 1.91
N SER A 186 7.42 40.26 2.70
CA SER A 186 6.43 40.66 3.70
C SER A 186 5.11 41.00 3.00
N GLY A 187 4.15 40.09 3.04
CA GLY A 187 2.75 40.30 2.64
C GLY A 187 1.88 39.20 3.24
N SER A 188 1.04 39.57 4.23
CA SER A 188 0.08 38.74 4.97
C SER A 188 0.57 37.37 5.46
N GLN A 189 0.89 37.23 6.76
CA GLN A 189 1.17 35.93 7.41
C GLN A 189 -0.05 34.98 7.54
N ARG A 190 -1.25 35.37 7.09
CA ARG A 190 -2.45 34.51 7.16
C ARG A 190 -2.32 33.23 6.32
N PRO A 191 -1.92 33.25 5.03
CA PRO A 191 -1.90 32.07 4.17
C PRO A 191 -0.87 31.02 4.59
N VAL A 192 0.24 31.43 5.19
CA VAL A 192 1.33 30.51 5.57
C VAL A 192 1.01 29.71 6.83
N ASN A 193 0.27 30.30 7.79
CA ASN A 193 0.05 29.69 9.09
C ASN A 193 -0.92 28.50 9.07
N TRP A 194 -1.93 28.50 8.19
CA TRP A 194 -2.88 27.38 8.14
C TRP A 194 -2.40 26.23 7.24
N ILE A 195 -1.49 26.47 6.29
CA ILE A 195 -0.85 25.40 5.50
C ILE A 195 -0.07 24.45 6.41
N THR A 196 0.72 25.00 7.34
CA THR A 196 1.51 24.19 8.28
C THR A 196 0.59 23.39 9.20
N ALA A 197 -0.47 24.01 9.73
CA ALA A 197 -1.44 23.35 10.59
C ALA A 197 -2.18 22.21 9.87
N VAL A 198 -2.66 22.45 8.64
CA VAL A 198 -3.31 21.41 7.83
C VAL A 198 -2.31 20.32 7.43
N SER A 199 -1.07 20.67 7.07
CA SER A 199 -0.03 19.69 6.70
C SER A 199 0.37 18.79 7.88
N GLU A 200 0.55 19.35 9.07
CA GLU A 200 0.83 18.59 10.30
C GLU A 200 -0.34 17.67 10.66
N ALA A 201 -1.57 18.18 10.54
CA ALA A 201 -2.75 17.41 10.88
C ALA A 201 -3.06 16.32 9.83
N LEU A 202 -2.76 16.55 8.55
CA LEU A 202 -2.79 15.54 7.49
C LEU A 202 -1.73 14.44 7.72
N ALA A 203 -0.54 14.79 8.20
CA ALA A 203 0.51 13.83 8.54
C ALA A 203 0.14 12.93 9.74
N ALA A 204 -0.68 13.45 10.67
CA ALA A 204 -1.16 12.71 11.84
C ALA A 204 -2.40 11.84 11.56
N ALA A 205 -3.16 12.13 10.50
CA ALA A 205 -4.43 11.48 10.23
C ALA A 205 -4.25 10.04 9.69
N ALA A 206 -5.00 9.09 10.26
CA ALA A 206 -4.91 7.67 9.90
C ALA A 206 -5.95 7.22 8.86
N THR A 207 -7.03 7.98 8.65
CA THR A 207 -8.16 7.61 7.77
C THR A 207 -8.62 8.79 6.92
N GLY A 208 -9.27 8.51 5.78
CA GLY A 208 -9.84 9.54 4.91
C GLY A 208 -10.89 10.42 5.61
N GLU A 209 -11.65 9.87 6.55
CA GLU A 209 -12.67 10.59 7.32
C GLU A 209 -12.06 11.51 8.38
N ALA A 210 -10.97 11.07 9.04
CA ALA A 210 -10.19 11.91 9.93
C ALA A 210 -9.54 13.08 9.17
N ILE A 211 -9.03 12.81 7.96
CA ILE A 211 -8.52 13.84 7.05
C ILE A 211 -9.62 14.86 6.72
N ALA A 212 -10.80 14.40 6.31
CA ALA A 212 -11.90 15.28 5.89
C ALA A 212 -12.37 16.22 7.00
N THR A 213 -12.55 15.69 8.21
CA THR A 213 -12.97 16.46 9.39
C THR A 213 -11.94 17.53 9.73
N THR A 214 -10.68 17.10 9.87
CA THR A 214 -9.54 17.96 10.25
C THR A 214 -9.37 19.13 9.28
N VAL A 215 -9.51 18.88 7.97
CA VAL A 215 -9.40 19.90 6.93
C VAL A 215 -10.51 20.94 7.07
N CYS A 216 -11.77 20.50 7.24
CA CYS A 216 -12.91 21.43 7.34
C CYS A 216 -12.80 22.31 8.59
N ASP A 217 -12.38 21.74 9.72
CA ASP A 217 -12.18 22.47 10.97
C ASP A 217 -11.05 23.50 10.85
N HIS A 218 -9.92 23.15 10.25
CA HIS A 218 -8.81 24.10 10.09
C HIS A 218 -9.13 25.23 9.10
N LEU A 219 -9.87 24.94 8.03
CA LEU A 219 -10.30 25.95 7.06
C LEU A 219 -11.22 27.01 7.70
N THR A 220 -12.08 26.60 8.62
CA THR A 220 -12.98 27.52 9.32
C THR A 220 -12.29 28.22 10.50
N GLU A 221 -11.67 27.45 11.41
CA GLU A 221 -11.11 27.99 12.66
C GLU A 221 -9.80 28.75 12.47
N THR A 222 -8.93 28.30 11.56
CA THR A 222 -7.57 28.85 11.40
C THR A 222 -7.46 29.74 10.17
N ALA A 223 -8.02 29.31 9.03
CA ALA A 223 -7.97 30.09 7.79
C ALA A 223 -9.07 31.17 7.72
N GLY A 224 -10.16 31.02 8.49
CA GLY A 224 -11.21 32.03 8.65
C GLY A 224 -12.25 32.04 7.54
N PHE A 225 -12.40 30.95 6.79
CA PHE A 225 -13.50 30.79 5.85
C PHE A 225 -14.84 30.63 6.59
N GLU A 226 -15.93 31.12 6.00
CA GLU A 226 -17.24 31.16 6.66
C GLU A 226 -17.78 29.75 6.96
N PHE A 227 -17.49 28.81 6.07
CA PHE A 227 -17.79 27.38 6.21
C PHE A 227 -16.87 26.56 5.31
N ALA A 228 -16.79 25.26 5.57
CA ALA A 228 -16.08 24.31 4.74
C ALA A 228 -16.81 22.96 4.67
N TRP A 229 -16.73 22.29 3.54
CA TRP A 229 -17.17 20.91 3.38
C TRP A 229 -16.26 20.15 2.43
N LEU A 230 -16.17 18.83 2.63
CA LEU A 230 -15.43 17.92 1.75
C LEU A 230 -16.37 16.83 1.27
N ALA A 231 -16.40 16.60 -0.03
CA ALA A 231 -17.12 15.50 -0.66
C ALA A 231 -16.20 14.64 -1.51
N GLU A 232 -16.40 13.33 -1.46
CA GLU A 232 -15.69 12.37 -2.30
C GLU A 232 -16.54 11.97 -3.49
N ARG A 233 -15.89 11.65 -4.61
CA ARG A 233 -16.59 11.13 -5.77
C ARG A 233 -16.91 9.66 -5.58
N THR A 234 -18.20 9.31 -5.70
CA THR A 234 -18.70 7.94 -5.60
C THR A 234 -19.60 7.66 -6.81
N GLY A 235 -19.10 6.85 -7.75
CA GLY A 235 -19.75 6.65 -9.05
C GLY A 235 -19.84 7.97 -9.83
N ASP A 236 -21.04 8.35 -10.25
CA ASP A 236 -21.29 9.59 -11.00
C ASP A 236 -21.61 10.79 -10.09
N GLY A 237 -21.65 10.61 -8.75
CA GLY A 237 -22.02 11.65 -7.78
C GLY A 237 -20.91 12.06 -6.82
N LEU A 238 -21.19 13.09 -6.01
CA LEU A 238 -20.36 13.51 -4.87
C LEU A 238 -21.09 13.20 -3.57
N THR A 239 -20.41 12.54 -2.64
CA THR A 239 -20.93 12.21 -1.31
C THR A 239 -20.17 13.01 -0.25
N PRO A 240 -20.85 13.87 0.54
CA PRO A 240 -20.23 14.58 1.66
C PRO A 240 -19.58 13.62 2.66
N ARG A 241 -18.40 13.98 3.14
CA ARG A 241 -17.65 13.25 4.19
C ARG A 241 -17.50 14.05 5.47
N ALA A 242 -17.37 15.37 5.35
CA ALA A 242 -17.28 16.28 6.49
C ALA A 242 -17.84 17.64 6.10
N THR A 243 -18.41 18.34 7.09
CA THR A 243 -18.98 19.68 6.95
C THR A 243 -18.77 20.46 8.25
N THR A 244 -18.34 21.72 8.17
CA THR A 244 -18.14 22.60 9.33
C THR A 244 -18.78 23.97 9.05
N GLU A 245 -19.53 24.50 10.03
CA GLU A 245 -20.29 25.79 9.95
C GLU A 245 -21.31 25.90 8.79
N ILE A 246 -21.74 24.76 8.22
CA ILE A 246 -22.81 24.67 7.20
C ILE A 246 -23.69 23.45 7.46
N SER A 247 -24.98 23.52 7.11
CA SER A 247 -25.89 22.38 7.25
C SER A 247 -25.77 21.39 6.09
N GLU A 248 -25.93 20.10 6.38
CA GLU A 248 -25.89 19.03 5.36
C GLU A 248 -26.85 19.30 4.19
N ALA A 249 -28.09 19.74 4.49
CA ALA A 249 -29.08 20.07 3.47
C ALA A 249 -28.69 21.26 2.57
N ALA A 250 -27.85 22.18 3.06
CA ALA A 250 -27.28 23.24 2.24
C ALA A 250 -26.16 22.69 1.37
N VAL A 251 -25.27 21.86 1.92
CA VAL A 251 -24.19 21.19 1.16
C VAL A 251 -24.75 20.34 0.01
N GLU A 252 -25.81 19.56 0.26
CA GLU A 252 -26.51 18.80 -0.79
C GLU A 252 -27.01 19.71 -1.91
N GLN A 253 -27.61 20.86 -1.57
CA GLN A 253 -28.04 21.84 -2.56
C GLN A 253 -26.87 22.46 -3.35
N GLN A 254 -25.74 22.74 -2.71
CA GLN A 254 -24.55 23.27 -3.39
C GLN A 254 -23.96 22.24 -4.36
N ILE A 255 -23.87 20.97 -3.90
CA ILE A 255 -23.43 19.86 -4.73
C ILE A 255 -24.36 19.72 -5.93
N ASP A 256 -25.68 19.64 -5.74
CA ASP A 256 -26.63 19.51 -6.83
C ASP A 256 -26.59 20.70 -7.81
N ALA A 257 -26.45 21.93 -7.30
CA ALA A 257 -26.39 23.14 -8.11
C ALA A 257 -25.10 23.25 -8.95
N HIS A 258 -23.99 22.72 -8.43
CA HIS A 258 -22.65 22.90 -9.01
C HIS A 258 -21.96 21.59 -9.39
N ILE A 259 -22.68 20.45 -9.42
CA ILE A 259 -22.10 19.14 -9.69
C ILE A 259 -21.35 19.12 -11.03
N GLU A 260 -21.88 19.76 -12.07
CA GLU A 260 -21.20 19.87 -13.38
C GLU A 260 -19.92 20.71 -13.30
N SER A 261 -19.89 21.73 -12.45
CA SER A 261 -18.71 22.58 -12.22
C SER A 261 -17.64 21.90 -11.37
N ALA A 262 -18.07 21.01 -10.46
CA ALA A 262 -17.24 20.19 -9.59
C ALA A 262 -16.75 18.89 -10.26
N SER A 263 -17.43 18.42 -11.30
CA SER A 263 -17.17 17.14 -12.00
C SER A 263 -16.63 17.29 -13.43
N THR A 264 -16.62 18.51 -13.98
CA THR A 264 -15.88 18.79 -15.22
C THR A 264 -14.39 18.53 -14.98
N PRO A 265 -13.62 18.10 -16.00
CA PRO A 265 -12.17 18.03 -15.89
C PRO A 265 -11.66 19.43 -15.55
N LEU A 266 -11.36 19.64 -14.28
CA LEU A 266 -10.58 20.77 -13.81
C LEU A 266 -9.15 20.46 -14.20
N ASP A 267 -8.43 21.42 -14.79
CA ASP A 267 -6.99 21.30 -14.85
C ASP A 267 -6.47 21.10 -13.43
N VAL A 268 -5.47 20.22 -13.24
CA VAL A 268 -4.91 19.91 -11.93
C VAL A 268 -4.56 21.21 -11.21
N GLY A 269 -5.23 21.48 -10.08
CA GLY A 269 -5.02 22.70 -9.30
C GLY A 269 -5.89 23.91 -9.68
N GLU A 270 -6.86 23.81 -10.58
CA GLU A 270 -7.78 24.91 -10.86
C GLU A 270 -8.85 25.03 -9.76
N VAL A 271 -8.76 26.05 -8.91
CA VAL A 271 -9.82 26.41 -7.95
C VAL A 271 -10.87 27.25 -8.67
N ARG A 272 -12.13 26.84 -8.62
CA ARG A 272 -13.25 27.58 -9.24
C ARG A 272 -14.10 28.27 -8.19
N VAL A 273 -14.40 29.53 -8.42
CA VAL A 273 -15.33 30.29 -7.58
C VAL A 273 -16.69 30.33 -8.28
N VAL A 274 -17.73 29.88 -7.58
CA VAL A 274 -19.11 29.88 -8.04
C VAL A 274 -19.98 30.68 -7.08
N ASP A 275 -20.92 31.45 -7.61
CA ASP A 275 -21.90 32.15 -6.78
C ASP A 275 -23.09 31.23 -6.48
N ASP A 276 -23.43 31.11 -5.21
CA ASP A 276 -24.56 30.35 -4.72
C ASP A 276 -25.49 31.24 -3.86
N SER A 277 -26.68 30.73 -3.56
CA SER A 277 -27.71 31.31 -2.70
C SER A 277 -27.24 31.72 -1.31
N VAL A 278 -26.14 31.14 -0.82
CA VAL A 278 -25.56 31.39 0.51
C VAL A 278 -24.29 32.25 0.46
N GLY A 279 -23.79 32.61 -0.74
CA GLY A 279 -22.56 33.37 -0.92
C GLY A 279 -21.65 32.79 -2.01
N SER A 280 -20.44 33.36 -2.16
CA SER A 280 -19.46 32.89 -3.14
C SER A 280 -18.67 31.70 -2.58
N VAL A 281 -18.69 30.57 -3.28
CA VAL A 281 -18.09 29.30 -2.87
C VAL A 281 -16.89 29.00 -3.77
N ALA A 282 -15.74 28.73 -3.17
CA ALA A 282 -14.61 28.18 -3.91
C ALA A 282 -14.64 26.64 -3.84
N LEU A 283 -14.66 26.02 -5.02
CA LEU A 283 -14.58 24.59 -5.25
C LEU A 283 -13.13 24.23 -5.57
N VAL A 284 -12.54 23.44 -4.70
CA VAL A 284 -11.15 23.00 -4.75
C VAL A 284 -11.11 21.51 -5.10
N PRO A 285 -10.57 21.10 -6.26
CA PRO A 285 -10.51 19.70 -6.65
C PRO A 285 -9.50 18.90 -5.81
N LEU A 286 -9.91 17.70 -5.40
CA LEU A 286 -9.02 16.70 -4.79
C LEU A 286 -8.49 15.76 -5.86
N VAL A 287 -7.22 15.91 -6.22
CA VAL A 287 -6.62 15.19 -7.35
C VAL A 287 -5.98 13.88 -6.87
N ARG A 288 -6.35 12.77 -7.51
CA ARG A 288 -5.72 11.44 -7.38
C ARG A 288 -5.29 10.98 -8.76
N GLU A 289 -4.00 10.65 -8.95
CA GLU A 289 -3.48 10.09 -10.22
C GLU A 289 -3.95 10.84 -11.49
N ASN A 290 -3.94 12.17 -11.45
CA ASN A 290 -4.43 13.06 -12.51
C ASN A 290 -5.96 13.02 -12.79
N ALA A 291 -6.75 12.51 -11.86
CA ALA A 291 -8.22 12.55 -11.90
C ALA A 291 -8.80 13.25 -10.65
N VAL A 292 -9.86 14.04 -10.85
CA VAL A 292 -10.61 14.64 -9.73
C VAL A 292 -11.41 13.54 -9.03
N SER A 293 -11.12 13.40 -7.76
CA SER A 293 -11.57 12.28 -6.93
C SER A 293 -12.48 12.69 -5.78
N GLY A 294 -12.67 14.00 -5.63
CA GLY A 294 -13.49 14.67 -4.63
C GLY A 294 -13.32 16.18 -4.78
N VAL A 295 -14.06 16.94 -3.98
CA VAL A 295 -14.03 18.41 -3.96
C VAL A 295 -14.12 18.90 -2.52
N VAL A 296 -13.39 19.96 -2.21
CA VAL A 296 -13.59 20.78 -1.02
C VAL A 296 -14.30 22.06 -1.42
N GLY A 297 -15.41 22.38 -0.77
CA GLY A 297 -16.10 23.66 -0.92
C GLY A 297 -15.82 24.55 0.28
N VAL A 298 -15.40 25.81 0.04
CA VAL A 298 -15.20 26.81 1.10
C VAL A 298 -16.00 28.08 0.82
N GLY A 299 -16.63 28.63 1.86
CA GLY A 299 -17.33 29.91 1.80
C GLY A 299 -16.35 31.08 1.87
N THR A 300 -16.28 31.88 0.80
CA THR A 300 -15.22 32.90 0.60
C THR A 300 -15.65 34.34 0.92
N GLY A 301 -16.91 34.57 1.31
CA GLY A 301 -17.42 35.90 1.62
C GLY A 301 -17.27 36.89 0.45
N GLU A 302 -16.33 37.84 0.57
CA GLU A 302 -16.04 38.88 -0.45
C GLU A 302 -15.15 38.40 -1.61
N GLY A 303 -14.77 37.11 -1.65
CA GLY A 303 -14.00 36.46 -2.72
C GLY A 303 -12.57 36.11 -2.32
N LEU A 304 -11.86 35.36 -3.19
CA LEU A 304 -10.49 34.90 -2.95
C LEU A 304 -9.44 35.91 -3.44
N THR A 305 -8.37 36.07 -2.66
CA THR A 305 -7.12 36.68 -3.13
C THR A 305 -6.29 35.70 -3.97
N ASP A 306 -5.38 36.19 -4.81
CA ASP A 306 -4.47 35.35 -5.60
C ASP A 306 -3.63 34.39 -4.72
N ALA A 307 -3.28 34.84 -3.51
CA ALA A 307 -2.56 34.04 -2.54
C ALA A 307 -3.42 32.91 -1.97
N GLU A 308 -4.69 33.18 -1.62
CA GLU A 308 -5.61 32.15 -1.13
C GLU A 308 -5.97 31.14 -2.23
N HIS A 309 -6.09 31.60 -3.49
CA HIS A 309 -6.31 30.74 -4.64
C HIS A 309 -5.16 29.74 -4.83
N ALA A 310 -3.91 30.24 -4.83
CA ALA A 310 -2.72 29.39 -4.94
C ALA A 310 -2.59 28.39 -3.78
N VAL A 311 -2.97 28.80 -2.57
CA VAL A 311 -2.87 27.92 -1.39
C VAL A 311 -3.96 26.86 -1.39
N LEU A 312 -5.22 27.21 -1.68
CA LEU A 312 -6.31 26.24 -1.80
C LEU A 312 -6.02 25.22 -2.90
N SER A 313 -5.46 25.66 -4.03
CA SER A 313 -5.00 24.78 -5.11
C SER A 313 -3.98 23.75 -4.61
N ALA A 314 -2.93 24.21 -3.91
CA ALA A 314 -1.90 23.33 -3.36
C ALA A 314 -2.46 22.32 -2.35
N LEU A 315 -3.44 22.75 -1.55
CA LEU A 315 -4.08 21.88 -0.57
C LEU A 315 -4.99 20.83 -1.19
N GLY A 316 -5.69 21.15 -2.28
CA GLY A 316 -6.45 20.14 -3.03
C GLY A 316 -5.57 18.96 -3.47
N VAL A 317 -4.34 19.25 -3.90
CA VAL A 317 -3.32 18.24 -4.24
C VAL A 317 -2.83 17.50 -2.98
N GLN A 318 -2.48 18.23 -1.91
CA GLN A 318 -1.99 17.60 -0.67
C GLN A 318 -3.02 16.69 -0.01
N ILE A 319 -4.29 17.11 0.07
CA ILE A 319 -5.39 16.33 0.63
C ILE A 319 -5.63 15.07 -0.23
N GLY A 320 -5.62 15.21 -1.55
CA GLY A 320 -5.72 14.07 -2.47
C GLY A 320 -4.60 13.04 -2.26
N HIS A 321 -3.35 13.49 -2.11
CA HIS A 321 -2.22 12.62 -1.79
C HIS A 321 -2.35 11.97 -0.41
N ALA A 322 -2.78 12.71 0.61
CA ALA A 322 -2.98 12.18 1.95
C ALA A 322 -4.09 11.11 1.98
N GLN A 323 -5.19 11.30 1.25
CA GLN A 323 -6.24 10.30 1.11
C GLN A 323 -5.74 9.04 0.40
N VAL A 324 -4.92 9.17 -0.65
CA VAL A 324 -4.28 8.01 -1.31
C VAL A 324 -3.31 7.31 -0.37
N ALA A 325 -2.52 8.05 0.40
CA ALA A 325 -1.59 7.47 1.35
C ALA A 325 -2.32 6.74 2.49
N ALA A 326 -3.40 7.31 3.01
CA ALA A 326 -4.24 6.67 4.02
C ALA A 326 -4.92 5.41 3.47
N GLU A 327 -5.47 5.46 2.26
CA GLU A 327 -6.10 4.30 1.62
C GLU A 327 -5.07 3.23 1.27
N ARG A 328 -3.91 3.61 0.73
CA ARG A 328 -2.81 2.68 0.46
C ARG A 328 -2.28 2.06 1.74
N LYS A 329 -2.15 2.82 2.83
CA LYS A 329 -1.76 2.28 4.14
C LYS A 329 -2.79 1.29 4.64
N ARG A 330 -4.09 1.58 4.51
CA ARG A 330 -5.19 0.66 4.84
C ARG A 330 -5.12 -0.61 4.00
N LEU A 331 -4.93 -0.49 2.69
CA LEU A 331 -4.81 -1.61 1.75
C LEU A 331 -3.53 -2.44 1.98
N LEU A 332 -2.40 -1.82 2.29
CA LEU A 332 -1.14 -2.50 2.60
C LEU A 332 -1.19 -3.21 3.97
N LEU A 333 -1.86 -2.62 4.95
CA LEU A 333 -2.04 -3.23 6.27
C LEU A 333 -3.11 -4.33 6.26
N ALA A 334 -4.01 -4.35 5.28
CA ALA A 334 -4.96 -5.44 5.09
C ALA A 334 -4.28 -6.79 4.76
N ASP A 335 -3.07 -6.78 4.20
CA ASP A 335 -2.29 -7.97 3.85
C ASP A 335 -1.22 -8.37 4.88
N THR A 336 -1.14 -7.64 6.00
CA THR A 336 -0.27 -8.02 7.13
C THR A 336 -1.12 -8.71 8.19
N VAL A 337 -0.68 -9.87 8.67
CA VAL A 337 -1.33 -10.57 9.79
C VAL A 337 -0.37 -10.65 10.98
N THR A 338 -0.92 -10.57 12.18
CA THR A 338 -0.19 -10.92 13.39
C THR A 338 -0.42 -12.39 13.69
N GLU A 339 0.63 -13.19 13.59
CA GLU A 339 0.64 -14.58 14.08
C GLU A 339 0.94 -14.59 15.58
N LEU A 340 0.06 -15.23 16.35
CA LEU A 340 0.28 -15.55 17.76
C LEU A 340 0.34 -17.06 17.94
N GLU A 341 1.19 -17.51 18.85
CA GLU A 341 1.27 -18.90 19.29
C GLU A 341 1.05 -18.95 20.79
N PHE A 342 0.06 -19.74 21.21
CA PHE A 342 -0.26 -19.96 22.62
C PHE A 342 0.09 -21.39 23.01
N HIS A 343 0.70 -21.57 24.18
CA HIS A 343 0.81 -22.88 24.83
C HIS A 343 -0.19 -22.94 25.96
N CYS A 344 -1.08 -23.93 25.92
CA CYS A 344 -2.16 -24.14 26.87
C CYS A 344 -2.03 -25.54 27.47
N ALA A 345 -1.63 -25.61 28.73
CA ALA A 345 -1.60 -26.85 29.52
C ALA A 345 -2.86 -27.04 30.38
N ASP A 346 -3.89 -26.22 30.17
CA ASP A 346 -5.12 -26.27 30.96
C ASP A 346 -5.92 -27.53 30.57
N GLU A 347 -5.96 -28.51 31.49
CA GLU A 347 -6.63 -29.81 31.30
C GLU A 347 -8.12 -29.69 30.98
N ARG A 348 -8.75 -28.53 31.26
CA ARG A 348 -10.14 -28.23 30.84
C ARG A 348 -10.31 -28.13 29.32
N THR A 349 -9.21 -27.95 28.59
CA THR A 349 -9.25 -27.95 27.14
C THR A 349 -9.15 -29.37 26.63
N PHE A 350 -10.16 -29.81 25.87
CA PHE A 350 -10.25 -31.18 25.36
C PHE A 350 -8.95 -31.68 24.71
N THR A 351 -8.30 -30.86 23.87
CA THR A 351 -7.07 -31.23 23.17
C THR A 351 -5.90 -31.51 24.11
N ALA A 352 -5.72 -30.68 25.14
CA ALA A 352 -4.67 -30.90 26.13
C ALA A 352 -5.01 -32.12 26.99
N GLY A 353 -6.24 -32.16 27.52
CA GLY A 353 -6.71 -33.22 28.40
C GLY A 353 -6.65 -34.62 27.77
N VAL A 354 -7.12 -34.77 26.53
CA VAL A 354 -7.11 -36.07 25.84
C VAL A 354 -5.68 -36.52 25.54
N SER A 355 -4.79 -35.60 25.17
CA SER A 355 -3.37 -35.91 24.91
C SER A 355 -2.64 -36.40 26.16
N GLU A 356 -2.92 -35.80 27.33
CA GLU A 356 -2.34 -36.24 28.60
C GLU A 356 -2.91 -37.58 29.04
N ALA A 357 -4.24 -37.73 28.99
CA ALA A 357 -4.93 -38.90 29.51
C ALA A 357 -4.65 -40.18 28.70
N LEU A 358 -4.53 -40.04 27.38
CA LEU A 358 -4.34 -41.16 26.45
C LEU A 358 -2.91 -41.28 25.92
N HIS A 359 -2.01 -40.35 26.27
CA HIS A 359 -0.66 -40.25 25.72
C HIS A 359 -0.64 -40.25 24.18
N CYS A 360 -1.56 -39.48 23.60
CA CYS A 360 -1.79 -39.39 22.17
C CYS A 360 -1.31 -38.05 21.60
N THR A 361 -1.14 -38.01 20.29
CA THR A 361 -0.88 -36.77 19.55
C THR A 361 -2.17 -36.32 18.87
N VAL A 362 -2.56 -35.06 19.06
CA VAL A 362 -3.76 -34.48 18.48
C VAL A 362 -3.35 -33.38 17.51
N GLU A 363 -3.89 -33.40 16.29
CA GLU A 363 -3.70 -32.35 15.29
C GLU A 363 -5.04 -31.89 14.72
N LEU A 364 -5.22 -30.57 14.61
CA LEU A 364 -6.40 -29.97 14.01
C LEU A 364 -6.32 -30.00 12.48
N SER A 365 -7.26 -30.72 11.87
CA SER A 365 -7.47 -30.76 10.43
C SER A 365 -8.40 -29.64 9.94
N GLY A 366 -9.29 -29.15 10.81
CA GLY A 366 -10.21 -28.05 10.49
C GLY A 366 -10.97 -27.59 11.72
N VAL A 367 -11.42 -26.33 11.70
CA VAL A 367 -12.26 -25.75 12.75
C VAL A 367 -13.38 -24.95 12.11
N VAL A 368 -14.58 -25.10 12.65
CA VAL A 368 -15.77 -24.41 12.17
C VAL A 368 -16.53 -23.81 13.36
N PRO A 369 -16.83 -22.51 13.36
CA PRO A 369 -17.69 -21.90 14.37
C PRO A 369 -19.12 -22.40 14.21
N VAL A 370 -19.74 -22.86 15.30
CA VAL A 370 -21.14 -23.32 15.33
C VAL A 370 -21.97 -22.52 16.34
N ALA A 371 -23.28 -22.76 16.38
CA ALA A 371 -24.16 -22.02 17.28
C ALA A 371 -23.81 -22.28 18.75
N GLY A 372 -24.16 -21.35 19.65
CA GLY A 372 -24.01 -21.55 21.10
C GLY A 372 -22.63 -21.26 21.67
N GLN A 373 -21.79 -20.48 20.97
CA GLN A 373 -20.39 -20.21 21.36
C GLN A 373 -19.55 -21.50 21.45
N SER A 374 -19.71 -22.38 20.46
CA SER A 374 -18.95 -23.63 20.35
C SER A 374 -18.16 -23.66 19.06
N LEU A 375 -17.10 -24.46 19.04
CA LEU A 375 -16.34 -24.77 17.84
C LEU A 375 -16.49 -26.26 17.51
N LEU A 376 -16.74 -26.56 16.24
CA LEU A 376 -16.66 -27.91 15.71
C LEU A 376 -15.22 -28.14 15.22
N TYR A 377 -14.51 -29.01 15.92
CA TYR A 377 -13.14 -29.41 15.60
C TYR A 377 -13.14 -30.68 14.78
N TYR A 378 -12.31 -30.71 13.74
CA TYR A 378 -11.93 -31.93 13.03
C TYR A 378 -10.51 -32.28 13.48
N LEU A 379 -10.37 -33.35 14.25
CA LEU A 379 -9.14 -33.74 14.91
C LEU A 379 -8.63 -35.04 14.34
N MET A 380 -7.37 -35.03 13.92
CA MET A 380 -6.60 -36.24 13.67
C MET A 380 -5.90 -36.61 14.98
N VAL A 381 -6.13 -37.83 15.46
CA VAL A 381 -5.53 -38.35 16.69
C VAL A 381 -4.71 -39.58 16.39
N GLU A 382 -3.42 -39.52 16.70
CA GLU A 382 -2.50 -40.64 16.58
C GLU A 382 -2.29 -41.31 17.95
N ASP A 383 -1.88 -42.58 17.96
CA ASP A 383 -1.56 -43.34 19.19
C ASP A 383 -2.72 -43.59 20.17
N ALA A 384 -3.97 -43.34 19.79
CA ALA A 384 -5.16 -43.73 20.54
C ALA A 384 -6.26 -44.31 19.65
N SER A 385 -7.04 -45.26 20.18
CA SER A 385 -8.18 -45.86 19.46
C SER A 385 -9.42 -44.99 19.57
N ALA A 386 -10.28 -45.03 18.55
CA ALA A 386 -11.53 -44.27 18.51
C ALA A 386 -12.40 -44.46 19.78
N ASP A 387 -12.57 -45.71 20.23
CA ASP A 387 -13.36 -46.03 21.43
C ASP A 387 -12.83 -45.33 22.71
N ALA A 388 -11.51 -45.19 22.83
CA ALA A 388 -10.90 -44.57 24.01
C ALA A 388 -11.09 -43.04 23.98
N ILE A 389 -10.96 -42.44 22.79
CA ILE A 389 -11.13 -41.01 22.59
C ILE A 389 -12.60 -40.61 22.78
N LEU A 390 -13.54 -41.37 22.21
CA LEU A 390 -14.98 -41.14 22.39
C LEU A 390 -15.41 -41.32 23.84
N SER A 391 -14.90 -42.34 24.54
CA SER A 391 -15.17 -42.52 25.97
C SER A 391 -14.61 -41.37 26.81
N TYR A 392 -13.47 -40.79 26.43
CA TYR A 392 -12.93 -39.61 27.10
C TYR A 392 -13.82 -38.38 26.83
N ALA A 393 -14.24 -38.18 25.58
CA ALA A 393 -15.11 -37.08 25.18
C ALA A 393 -16.49 -37.10 25.88
N ASP A 394 -17.08 -38.29 26.08
CA ASP A 394 -18.34 -38.46 26.80
C ASP A 394 -18.27 -38.01 28.26
N ASP A 395 -17.08 -38.09 28.88
CA ASP A 395 -16.84 -37.71 30.27
C ASP A 395 -16.31 -36.26 30.42
N ASP A 396 -16.04 -35.55 29.32
CA ASP A 396 -15.47 -34.19 29.30
C ASP A 396 -16.58 -33.11 29.30
N ASP A 397 -16.66 -32.31 30.36
CA ASP A 397 -17.65 -31.23 30.51
C ASP A 397 -17.53 -30.12 29.44
N GLY A 398 -16.38 -30.00 28.77
CA GLY A 398 -16.09 -29.05 27.70
C GLY A 398 -16.52 -29.54 26.32
N VAL A 399 -16.96 -30.80 26.18
CA VAL A 399 -17.43 -31.40 24.94
C VAL A 399 -18.95 -31.59 24.97
N THR A 400 -19.63 -31.16 23.90
CA THR A 400 -21.08 -31.38 23.77
C THR A 400 -21.42 -32.60 22.90
N ASP A 401 -20.58 -32.88 21.91
CA ASP A 401 -20.77 -34.01 21.00
C ASP A 401 -19.42 -34.43 20.40
N ALA A 402 -19.25 -35.72 20.13
CA ALA A 402 -18.06 -36.26 19.49
C ALA A 402 -18.41 -37.47 18.63
N ARG A 403 -17.88 -37.52 17.40
CA ARG A 403 -18.17 -38.58 16.44
C ARG A 403 -16.94 -38.97 15.64
N LEU A 404 -16.79 -40.28 15.45
CA LEU A 404 -15.81 -40.85 14.53
C LEU A 404 -16.23 -40.59 13.08
N LEU A 405 -15.34 -39.98 12.29
CA LEU A 405 -15.52 -39.84 10.85
C LEU A 405 -14.84 -41.00 10.12
N GLU A 406 -13.53 -41.13 10.32
CA GLU A 406 -12.71 -42.14 9.66
C GLU A 406 -11.66 -42.72 10.61
N GLU A 407 -11.36 -43.99 10.40
CA GLU A 407 -10.26 -44.67 11.08
C GLU A 407 -9.24 -45.09 10.03
N HIS A 408 -8.05 -44.51 10.10
CA HIS A 408 -6.94 -44.79 9.23
C HIS A 408 -5.94 -45.73 9.92
N SER A 409 -4.95 -46.21 9.18
CA SER A 409 -3.90 -47.07 9.75
C SER A 409 -2.95 -46.35 10.70
N ASP A 410 -2.87 -45.03 10.56
CA ASP A 410 -1.97 -44.10 11.24
C ASP A 410 -2.69 -43.22 12.27
N GLY A 411 -4.01 -43.34 12.39
CA GLY A 411 -4.77 -42.75 13.49
C GLY A 411 -6.25 -42.58 13.17
N VAL A 412 -6.92 -41.69 13.92
CA VAL A 412 -8.37 -41.56 13.94
C VAL A 412 -8.77 -40.12 13.62
N LEU A 413 -9.65 -39.92 12.63
CA LEU A 413 -10.25 -38.63 12.34
C LEU A 413 -11.62 -38.53 13.03
N LEU A 414 -11.77 -37.56 13.92
CA LEU A 414 -12.98 -37.30 14.68
C LEU A 414 -13.50 -35.89 14.43
N GLU A 415 -14.80 -35.71 14.54
CA GLU A 415 -15.40 -34.40 14.77
C GLU A 415 -15.80 -34.26 16.25
N VAL A 416 -15.49 -33.12 16.86
CA VAL A 416 -15.74 -32.84 18.29
C VAL A 416 -16.28 -31.42 18.44
N VAL A 417 -17.45 -31.27 19.07
CA VAL A 417 -18.04 -29.97 19.40
C VAL A 417 -17.53 -29.54 20.78
N VAL A 418 -16.62 -28.58 20.79
CA VAL A 418 -16.02 -28.03 22.01
C VAL A 418 -16.66 -26.70 22.40
N THR A 419 -16.92 -26.53 23.70
CA THR A 419 -17.52 -25.33 24.30
C THR A 419 -16.53 -24.56 25.18
N ASP A 420 -15.53 -25.25 25.75
CA ASP A 420 -14.51 -24.64 26.60
C ASP A 420 -13.13 -24.73 25.93
N THR A 421 -12.77 -23.70 25.16
CA THR A 421 -11.47 -23.63 24.48
C THR A 421 -10.96 -22.20 24.28
N PRO A 422 -9.65 -21.93 24.46
CA PRO A 422 -9.05 -20.63 24.15
C PRO A 422 -9.26 -20.16 22.71
N ALA A 423 -9.39 -21.10 21.76
CA ALA A 423 -9.60 -20.80 20.35
C ALA A 423 -10.93 -20.08 20.09
N LEU A 424 -11.94 -20.28 20.94
CA LEU A 424 -13.23 -19.62 20.81
C LEU A 424 -13.08 -18.10 20.90
N GLN A 425 -12.38 -17.61 21.93
CA GLN A 425 -12.10 -16.18 22.10
C GLN A 425 -11.23 -15.61 20.98
N LEU A 426 -10.33 -16.42 20.43
CA LEU A 426 -9.50 -16.04 19.29
C LEU A 426 -10.34 -15.84 18.03
N VAL A 427 -11.24 -16.76 17.73
CA VAL A 427 -12.18 -16.66 16.61
C VAL A 427 -13.14 -15.49 16.80
N GLU A 428 -13.69 -15.29 18.00
CA GLU A 428 -14.56 -14.14 18.34
C GLU A 428 -13.82 -12.79 18.16
N SER A 429 -12.50 -12.78 18.32
CA SER A 429 -11.65 -11.60 18.06
C SER A 429 -11.30 -11.42 16.57
N GLY A 430 -11.95 -12.16 15.66
CA GLY A 430 -11.66 -12.13 14.22
C GLY A 430 -10.41 -12.94 13.83
N GLY A 431 -9.93 -13.81 14.72
CA GLY A 431 -8.75 -14.63 14.50
C GLY A 431 -9.04 -15.88 13.66
N ARG A 432 -8.12 -16.19 12.74
CA ARG A 432 -8.13 -17.43 11.99
C ARG A 432 -7.18 -18.42 12.64
N ILE A 433 -7.71 -19.53 13.16
CA ILE A 433 -6.88 -20.62 13.67
C ILE A 433 -6.15 -21.27 12.49
N ARG A 434 -4.83 -21.35 12.59
CA ARG A 434 -3.95 -21.95 11.58
C ARG A 434 -3.61 -23.38 11.91
N ALA A 435 -3.36 -23.66 13.17
CA ALA A 435 -3.09 -25.01 13.66
C ALA A 435 -3.44 -25.08 15.13
N VAL A 436 -3.88 -26.26 15.56
CA VAL A 436 -3.85 -26.68 16.96
C VAL A 436 -3.19 -28.04 16.99
N THR A 437 -2.15 -28.18 17.80
CA THR A 437 -1.52 -29.47 18.08
C THR A 437 -1.52 -29.70 19.58
N ALA A 438 -1.65 -30.93 20.04
CA ALA A 438 -1.49 -31.25 21.45
C ALA A 438 -0.71 -32.55 21.66
N THR A 439 0.23 -32.51 22.59
CA THR A 439 1.07 -33.65 22.99
C THR A 439 1.46 -33.45 24.45
N ASP A 440 1.54 -34.54 25.22
CA ASP A 440 1.96 -34.52 26.63
C ASP A 440 1.22 -33.45 27.46
N GLY A 441 -0.10 -33.31 27.24
CA GLY A 441 -0.94 -32.40 28.01
C GLY A 441 -0.81 -30.92 27.65
N VAL A 442 -0.09 -30.57 26.58
CA VAL A 442 0.09 -29.17 26.17
C VAL A 442 -0.44 -28.95 24.76
N ALA A 443 -1.47 -28.13 24.64
CA ALA A 443 -1.99 -27.67 23.36
C ALA A 443 -1.25 -26.42 22.86
N THR A 444 -0.71 -26.46 21.65
CA THR A 444 -0.14 -25.31 20.93
C THR A 444 -1.16 -24.79 19.93
N ILE A 445 -1.61 -23.55 20.11
CA ILE A 445 -2.62 -22.91 19.25
C ILE A 445 -1.92 -21.80 18.45
N ALA A 446 -1.85 -21.98 17.14
CA ALA A 446 -1.38 -20.96 16.21
C ALA A 446 -2.57 -20.23 15.59
N VAL A 447 -2.58 -18.90 15.71
CA VAL A 447 -3.68 -18.05 15.22
C VAL A 447 -3.12 -16.86 14.45
N GLU A 448 -3.81 -16.49 13.39
CA GLU A 448 -3.60 -15.22 12.69
C GLU A 448 -4.70 -14.24 13.05
N LEU A 449 -4.29 -13.05 13.47
CA LEU A 449 -5.19 -11.93 13.72
C LEU A 449 -4.93 -10.83 12.69
N PRO A 450 -5.97 -10.07 12.30
CA PRO A 450 -5.80 -8.83 11.53
C PRO A 450 -4.81 -7.89 12.23
N SER A 451 -4.00 -7.14 11.47
CA SER A 451 -3.02 -6.21 12.04
C SER A 451 -3.63 -5.10 12.91
N GLU A 452 -4.92 -4.84 12.73
CA GLU A 452 -5.69 -3.84 13.48
C GLU A 452 -6.25 -4.40 14.79
N ALA A 453 -6.14 -5.72 15.03
CA ALA A 453 -6.69 -6.36 16.22
C ALA A 453 -5.96 -5.92 17.50
N GLU A 454 -6.72 -5.70 18.58
CA GLU A 454 -6.16 -5.33 19.88
C GLU A 454 -5.53 -6.55 20.59
N ILE A 455 -4.28 -6.86 20.26
CA ILE A 455 -3.55 -8.06 20.75
C ILE A 455 -3.53 -8.16 22.29
N ARG A 456 -3.24 -7.06 23.00
CA ARG A 456 -3.08 -7.08 24.46
C ARG A 456 -4.37 -7.48 25.19
N PRO A 457 -5.52 -6.86 24.90
CA PRO A 457 -6.82 -7.33 25.39
C PRO A 457 -7.09 -8.81 25.11
N THR A 458 -6.87 -9.29 23.89
CA THR A 458 -7.11 -10.69 23.52
C THR A 458 -6.23 -11.65 24.32
N VAL A 459 -4.92 -11.40 24.41
CA VAL A 459 -4.00 -12.23 25.20
C VAL A 459 -4.38 -12.24 26.68
N ASN A 460 -4.76 -11.08 27.23
CA ASN A 460 -5.19 -10.98 28.62
C ASN A 460 -6.51 -11.72 28.87
N ALA A 461 -7.47 -11.67 27.94
CA ALA A 461 -8.73 -12.38 28.07
C ALA A 461 -8.49 -13.89 28.17
N ILE A 462 -7.65 -14.42 27.27
CA ILE A 462 -7.29 -15.84 27.23
C ILE A 462 -6.54 -16.28 28.48
N THR A 463 -5.46 -15.59 28.83
CA THR A 463 -4.62 -15.96 29.99
C THR A 463 -5.34 -15.81 31.34
N ASN A 464 -6.38 -14.98 31.42
CA ASN A 464 -7.25 -14.88 32.60
C ASN A 464 -8.29 -16.00 32.66
N ALA A 465 -8.85 -16.40 31.52
CA ALA A 465 -9.83 -17.50 31.43
C ALA A 465 -9.16 -18.87 31.59
N TYR A 466 -7.95 -19.03 31.07
CA TYR A 466 -7.16 -20.25 31.09
C TYR A 466 -5.80 -19.97 31.72
N ARG A 467 -5.67 -20.32 33.01
CA ARG A 467 -4.53 -19.87 33.85
C ARG A 467 -3.22 -20.56 33.48
N GLU A 468 -3.30 -21.71 32.84
CA GLU A 468 -2.17 -22.49 32.36
C GLU A 468 -1.90 -22.23 30.87
N THR A 469 -2.38 -21.10 30.36
CA THR A 469 -2.10 -20.62 29.01
C THR A 469 -1.09 -19.48 29.04
N SER A 470 -0.14 -19.50 28.12
CA SER A 470 0.85 -18.44 27.92
C SER A 470 1.05 -18.14 26.43
N LEU A 471 1.42 -16.90 26.12
CA LEU A 471 1.81 -16.50 24.78
C LEU A 471 3.27 -16.92 24.55
N ALA A 472 3.49 -17.89 23.67
CA ALA A 472 4.80 -18.44 23.35
C ALA A 472 5.53 -17.64 22.26
N ALA A 473 4.79 -17.16 21.25
CA ALA A 473 5.35 -16.36 20.17
C ALA A 473 4.37 -15.29 19.69
N LYS A 474 4.92 -14.16 19.25
CA LYS A 474 4.25 -13.15 18.42
C LYS A 474 5.14 -12.85 17.21
N ARG A 475 4.57 -12.90 16.01
CA ARG A 475 5.23 -12.57 14.75
C ARG A 475 4.29 -11.70 13.91
N GLU A 476 4.84 -10.68 13.25
CA GLU A 476 4.12 -9.93 12.21
C GLU A 476 4.65 -10.43 10.87
N THR A 477 3.74 -10.93 10.03
CA THR A 477 4.08 -11.57 8.76
C THR A 477 3.24 -10.93 7.65
N GLU A 478 3.90 -10.57 6.55
CA GLU A 478 3.22 -10.27 5.29
C GLU A 478 2.63 -11.56 4.74
N ARG A 479 1.31 -11.60 4.51
CA ARG A 479 0.68 -12.75 3.88
C ARG A 479 1.39 -12.97 2.53
N PRO A 480 1.97 -14.16 2.25
CA PRO A 480 2.55 -14.41 0.95
C PRO A 480 1.48 -14.13 -0.10
N ALA A 481 1.80 -13.32 -1.11
CA ALA A 481 0.97 -13.17 -2.29
C ALA A 481 0.96 -14.50 -3.07
N GLU A 482 0.33 -15.52 -2.51
CA GLU A 482 -0.11 -16.66 -3.29
C GLU A 482 -1.16 -16.14 -4.25
N THR A 483 -0.95 -16.41 -5.54
CA THR A 483 -1.73 -15.97 -6.71
C THR A 483 -3.23 -16.29 -6.68
N ASP A 484 -3.75 -16.83 -5.57
CA ASP A 484 -5.14 -17.20 -5.27
C ASP A 484 -5.93 -16.12 -4.49
N THR A 485 -5.30 -15.03 -4.00
CA THR A 485 -5.94 -14.02 -3.13
C THR A 485 -7.16 -13.39 -3.77
N GLY A 486 -7.10 -13.08 -5.07
CA GLY A 486 -8.25 -12.51 -5.78
C GLY A 486 -9.48 -13.41 -5.74
N PHE A 487 -9.33 -14.73 -5.91
CA PHE A 487 -10.43 -15.68 -5.87
C PHE A 487 -10.93 -15.90 -4.44
N ARG A 488 -10.02 -16.15 -3.48
CA ARG A 488 -10.40 -16.44 -2.09
C ARG A 488 -10.99 -15.23 -1.38
N ASP A 489 -10.43 -14.03 -1.53
CA ASP A 489 -10.95 -12.85 -0.85
C ASP A 489 -12.33 -12.45 -1.39
N ARG A 490 -12.51 -12.45 -2.73
CA ARG A 490 -13.84 -12.24 -3.34
C ARG A 490 -14.85 -13.29 -2.91
N LEU A 491 -14.42 -14.54 -2.75
CA LEU A 491 -15.29 -15.63 -2.33
C LEU A 491 -15.72 -15.47 -0.87
N THR A 492 -14.79 -15.14 0.03
CA THR A 492 -15.09 -14.85 1.44
C THR A 492 -16.03 -13.66 1.58
N ASP A 493 -15.80 -12.56 0.84
CA ASP A 493 -16.67 -11.37 0.83
C ASP A 493 -18.08 -11.67 0.28
N THR A 494 -18.20 -12.68 -0.59
CA THR A 494 -19.47 -13.04 -1.21
C THR A 494 -20.25 -14.05 -0.38
N LEU A 495 -19.60 -14.95 0.36
CA LEU A 495 -20.26 -15.93 1.22
C LEU A 495 -20.80 -15.26 2.48
N SER A 496 -22.00 -15.66 2.94
CA SER A 496 -22.41 -15.28 4.30
C SER A 496 -21.72 -16.21 5.30
N ASP A 497 -21.51 -15.77 6.54
CA ASP A 497 -20.92 -16.59 7.63
C ASP A 497 -21.51 -18.01 7.67
N ARG A 498 -22.85 -18.13 7.63
CA ARG A 498 -23.52 -19.45 7.66
C ARG A 498 -23.25 -20.33 6.43
N GLN A 499 -23.00 -19.73 5.27
CA GLN A 499 -22.68 -20.46 4.03
C GLN A 499 -21.23 -20.93 4.05
N GLU A 500 -20.31 -20.11 4.57
CA GLU A 500 -18.91 -20.49 4.77
C GLU A 500 -18.79 -21.62 5.79
N THR A 501 -19.41 -21.46 6.98
CA THR A 501 -19.50 -22.48 8.03
C THR A 501 -19.96 -23.83 7.47
N VAL A 502 -21.07 -23.85 6.73
CA VAL A 502 -21.63 -25.08 6.18
C VAL A 502 -20.74 -25.70 5.10
N LEU A 503 -20.07 -24.88 4.28
CA LEU A 503 -19.18 -25.37 3.23
C LEU A 503 -17.88 -25.94 3.80
N GLN A 504 -17.27 -25.29 4.80
CA GLN A 504 -16.09 -25.78 5.50
C GLN A 504 -16.38 -27.08 6.24
N ALA A 505 -17.50 -27.15 6.95
CA ALA A 505 -17.89 -28.36 7.66
C ALA A 505 -18.10 -29.54 6.69
N ALA A 506 -18.78 -29.32 5.55
CA ALA A 506 -18.93 -30.35 4.52
C ALA A 506 -17.59 -30.79 3.90
N TYR A 507 -16.64 -29.87 3.75
CA TYR A 507 -15.31 -30.20 3.23
C TYR A 507 -14.55 -31.10 4.21
N HIS A 508 -14.42 -30.68 5.47
CA HIS A 508 -13.64 -31.41 6.47
C HIS A 508 -14.30 -32.71 6.93
N SER A 509 -15.63 -32.83 6.86
CA SER A 509 -16.35 -34.07 7.18
C SER A 509 -16.31 -35.12 6.06
N GLY A 510 -15.60 -34.86 4.95
CA GLY A 510 -15.56 -35.76 3.79
C GLY A 510 -16.90 -35.89 3.04
N TYR A 511 -17.83 -34.93 3.18
CA TYR A 511 -19.16 -35.00 2.54
C TYR A 511 -19.08 -35.02 1.00
N PHE A 512 -18.05 -34.39 0.44
CA PHE A 512 -17.83 -34.33 -1.01
C PHE A 512 -17.04 -35.53 -1.58
N GLU A 513 -16.57 -36.43 -0.73
CA GLU A 513 -15.68 -37.54 -1.12
C GLU A 513 -16.45 -38.80 -1.56
N TRP A 514 -15.73 -39.73 -2.20
CA TRP A 514 -16.23 -41.08 -2.48
C TRP A 514 -15.22 -42.10 -1.90
N PRO A 515 -15.59 -42.93 -0.90
CA PRO A 515 -16.88 -42.94 -0.21
C PRO A 515 -17.03 -41.68 0.64
N ARG A 516 -18.26 -41.32 1.02
CA ARG A 516 -18.46 -40.13 1.86
C ARG A 516 -18.07 -40.45 3.30
N GLY A 517 -17.26 -39.58 3.92
CA GLY A 517 -16.97 -39.63 5.35
C GLY A 517 -18.19 -39.25 6.21
N SER A 518 -19.08 -38.39 5.71
CA SER A 518 -20.32 -38.03 6.40
C SER A 518 -21.51 -37.74 5.46
N THR A 519 -22.71 -38.01 5.97
CA THR A 519 -23.99 -37.73 5.30
C THR A 519 -24.50 -36.30 5.54
N ALA A 520 -25.49 -35.87 4.77
CA ALA A 520 -26.10 -34.55 4.96
C ALA A 520 -26.90 -34.47 6.27
N GLU A 521 -27.50 -35.57 6.70
CA GLU A 521 -28.22 -35.66 7.98
C GLU A 521 -27.27 -35.48 9.16
N GLU A 522 -26.18 -36.25 9.19
CA GLU A 522 -25.15 -36.15 10.23
C GLU A 522 -24.54 -34.74 10.29
N LEU A 523 -24.16 -34.18 9.14
CA LEU A 523 -23.61 -32.82 9.09
C LEU A 523 -24.61 -31.76 9.56
N ALA A 524 -25.91 -31.96 9.32
CA ALA A 524 -26.93 -31.03 9.78
C ALA A 524 -27.08 -31.08 11.30
N ASP A 525 -27.00 -32.28 11.88
CA ASP A 525 -27.04 -32.51 13.32
C ASP A 525 -25.83 -31.85 14.01
N SER A 526 -24.60 -32.06 13.54
CA SER A 526 -23.38 -31.45 14.13
C SER A 526 -23.37 -29.91 14.03
N LEU A 527 -24.10 -29.33 13.08
CA LEU A 527 -24.24 -27.88 12.91
C LEU A 527 -25.49 -27.28 13.58
N ASP A 528 -26.29 -28.10 14.27
CA ASP A 528 -27.59 -27.76 14.87
C ASP A 528 -28.54 -27.04 13.89
N VAL A 529 -28.72 -27.62 12.69
CA VAL A 529 -29.68 -27.16 11.67
C VAL A 529 -30.47 -28.31 11.06
N SER A 530 -31.60 -27.99 10.43
CA SER A 530 -32.33 -29.00 9.67
C SER A 530 -31.62 -29.35 8.34
N SER A 531 -31.65 -30.63 7.95
CA SER A 531 -31.12 -31.11 6.66
C SER A 531 -31.59 -30.28 5.42
N PRO A 532 -32.85 -29.82 5.31
CA PRO A 532 -33.25 -28.90 4.24
C PRO A 532 -32.52 -27.55 4.26
N THR A 533 -32.24 -27.02 5.46
CA THR A 533 -31.51 -25.76 5.65
C THR A 533 -30.04 -25.93 5.25
N LEU A 534 -29.41 -27.03 5.68
CA LEU A 534 -28.06 -27.40 5.26
C LEU A 534 -27.94 -27.46 3.74
N HIS A 535 -28.80 -28.24 3.07
CA HIS A 535 -28.79 -28.36 1.61
C HIS A 535 -28.97 -27.02 0.89
N ASN A 536 -29.84 -26.15 1.40
CA ASN A 536 -30.03 -24.81 0.86
C ASN A 536 -28.77 -23.94 1.00
N HIS A 537 -28.10 -23.98 2.16
CA HIS A 537 -26.83 -23.28 2.37
C HIS A 537 -25.72 -23.82 1.48
N LEU A 538 -25.54 -25.15 1.41
CA LEU A 538 -24.56 -25.80 0.54
C LEU A 538 -24.78 -25.40 -0.91
N ARG A 539 -26.01 -25.48 -1.42
CA ARG A 539 -26.31 -25.12 -2.81
C ARG A 539 -25.97 -23.67 -3.12
N LYS A 540 -26.30 -22.74 -2.22
CA LYS A 540 -25.97 -21.31 -2.38
C LYS A 540 -24.46 -21.06 -2.28
N ALA A 541 -23.78 -21.70 -1.34
CA ALA A 541 -22.34 -21.59 -1.16
C ALA A 541 -21.60 -22.12 -2.40
N GLN A 542 -21.92 -23.34 -2.83
CA GLN A 542 -21.38 -23.95 -4.05
C GLN A 542 -21.64 -23.09 -5.29
N GLN A 543 -22.84 -22.51 -5.43
CA GLN A 543 -23.12 -21.61 -6.54
C GLN A 543 -22.19 -20.39 -6.53
N LYS A 544 -21.97 -19.77 -5.37
CA LYS A 544 -21.05 -18.64 -5.24
C LYS A 544 -19.60 -19.02 -5.54
N VAL A 545 -19.14 -20.19 -5.05
CA VAL A 545 -17.82 -20.76 -5.39
C VAL A 545 -17.67 -20.95 -6.90
N LEU A 546 -18.66 -21.57 -7.54
CA LEU A 546 -18.64 -21.82 -8.99
C LEU A 546 -18.70 -20.51 -9.78
N THR A 547 -19.50 -19.54 -9.36
CA THR A 547 -19.55 -18.20 -9.97
C THR A 547 -18.20 -17.51 -9.87
N ALA A 548 -17.61 -17.45 -8.67
CA ALA A 548 -16.29 -16.86 -8.47
C ALA A 548 -15.21 -17.54 -9.34
N PHE A 549 -15.33 -18.86 -9.55
CA PHE A 549 -14.35 -19.64 -10.31
C PHE A 549 -14.49 -19.45 -11.82
N PHE A 550 -15.73 -19.35 -12.33
CA PHE A 550 -15.98 -19.21 -13.77
C PHE A 550 -15.96 -17.76 -14.26
N ASP A 551 -16.18 -16.78 -13.38
CA ASP A 551 -16.07 -15.35 -13.71
C ASP A 551 -14.60 -14.86 -13.70
N ASP A 552 -13.65 -15.66 -13.18
CA ASP A 552 -12.20 -15.40 -13.18
C ASP A 552 -11.53 -15.76 -14.53
N ARG A 553 -12.17 -15.40 -15.65
CA ARG A 553 -11.51 -15.50 -16.96
C ARG A 553 -10.70 -14.23 -17.22
N PRO A 554 -9.36 -14.30 -17.37
CA PRO A 554 -8.63 -13.20 -17.98
C PRO A 554 -9.17 -13.00 -19.40
N ALA A 555 -9.51 -11.76 -19.75
CA ALA A 555 -9.90 -11.43 -21.11
C ALA A 555 -8.79 -11.90 -22.05
N GLU A 556 -9.07 -12.90 -22.89
CA GLU A 556 -8.16 -13.30 -23.95
C GLU A 556 -7.78 -12.07 -24.78
N PRO A 557 -6.48 -11.85 -25.09
CA PRO A 557 -6.08 -10.77 -25.96
C PRO A 557 -6.78 -10.97 -27.31
N ARG A 558 -7.65 -10.03 -27.66
CA ARG A 558 -8.27 -9.96 -28.99
C ARG A 558 -7.15 -9.91 -30.02
N GLN A 559 -6.93 -11.01 -30.74
CA GLN A 559 -6.12 -10.99 -31.93
C GLN A 559 -6.70 -9.95 -32.90
N PRO A 560 -5.89 -9.01 -33.41
CA PRO A 560 -6.35 -8.11 -34.45
C PRO A 560 -6.77 -8.94 -35.66
N ALA A 561 -7.98 -8.70 -36.15
CA ALA A 561 -8.47 -9.29 -37.37
C ALA A 561 -7.57 -8.83 -38.52
N ASP A 562 -6.92 -9.78 -39.19
CA ASP A 562 -6.28 -9.54 -40.47
C ASP A 562 -7.33 -9.00 -41.46
N ASN A 563 -7.14 -7.75 -41.88
CA ASN A 563 -7.45 -7.25 -43.23
C ASN A 563 -6.78 -5.91 -43.50
#